data_AF-A0A966QJE1-F1
#
_entry.id   AF-A0A966QJE1-F1
#
_cell.length_a   1.000
_cell.length_b   1.000
_cell.length_c   1.000
_cell.angle_alpha   90.00
_cell.angle_beta   90.00
_cell.angle_gamma   90.00
#
_symmetry.space_group_name_H-M   'P 1'
#
loop_
_entity.id
_entity.type
_entity.pdbx_description
1 polymer ?
#
loop_
_entity_poly.entity_id
_entity_poly.type
_entity_poly.pdbx_seq_one_letter_code
_entity_poly.pdbx_strand_id
1 'polypeptide(L)'
;MLVATVLALCAAVLHASWNLLVKQSEDRHLALWGQFTIAGVACGIGLIIWSAIDGPPDVAWQWAVVSGAMHVPYIVLLSRAYNRGDFSMSYPIVRGAGALAGALGGILILNDSPSAVSMIGVILVISGVLILARAGSWHVISAALAVSATIGIYTVVDIDLVRDLQRTRE
;
A
#
# COMPACT_ATOMS: atom_id res chain seq x y z
N MET A 1 -13.96 -18.08 -5.92
CA MET A 1 -14.35 -16.85 -5.20
C MET A 1 -14.14 -16.95 -3.69
N LEU A 2 -14.56 -18.03 -3.02
CA LEU A 2 -14.40 -18.19 -1.56
C LEU A 2 -12.96 -17.97 -1.04
N VAL A 3 -11.96 -18.60 -1.66
CA VAL A 3 -10.55 -18.46 -1.25
C VAL A 3 -10.09 -16.99 -1.30
N ALA A 4 -10.38 -16.29 -2.40
CA ALA A 4 -10.04 -14.87 -2.54
C ALA A 4 -10.72 -14.01 -1.46
N THR A 5 -12.00 -14.28 -1.16
CA THR A 5 -12.73 -13.58 -0.09
C THR A 5 -12.09 -13.82 1.28
N VAL A 6 -11.73 -15.06 1.61
CA VAL A 6 -11.07 -15.39 2.88
C VAL A 6 -9.72 -14.68 2.99
N LEU A 7 -8.90 -14.73 1.93
CA LEU A 7 -7.62 -14.03 1.88
C LEU A 7 -7.79 -12.51 2.06
N ALA A 8 -8.79 -11.91 1.43
CA ALA A 8 -9.09 -10.49 1.57
C ALA A 8 -9.49 -10.12 3.00
N LEU A 9 -10.30 -10.94 3.68
CA LEU A 9 -10.68 -10.74 5.08
C LEU A 9 -9.49 -10.90 6.03
N CYS A 10 -8.65 -11.92 5.82
CA CYS A 10 -7.41 -12.09 6.57
C CYS A 10 -6.48 -10.88 6.39
N ALA A 11 -6.34 -10.39 5.16
CA ALA A 11 -5.57 -9.18 4.87
C ALA A 11 -6.15 -7.95 5.57
N ALA A 12 -7.48 -7.80 5.62
CA ALA A 12 -8.13 -6.69 6.32
C ALA A 12 -7.88 -6.73 7.83
N VAL A 13 -7.97 -7.91 8.46
CA VAL A 13 -7.66 -8.09 9.89
C VAL A 13 -6.20 -7.77 10.16
N LEU A 14 -5.28 -8.36 9.40
CA LEU A 14 -3.85 -8.10 9.54
C LEU A 14 -3.56 -6.59 9.37
N HIS A 15 -4.21 -5.96 8.39
CA HIS A 15 -4.07 -4.53 8.13
C HIS A 15 -4.51 -3.68 9.31
N ALA A 16 -5.70 -3.94 9.85
CA ALA A 16 -6.21 -3.24 11.02
C ALA A 16 -5.31 -3.45 12.25
N SER A 17 -4.86 -4.70 12.48
CA SER A 17 -3.99 -5.05 13.60
C SER A 17 -2.65 -4.32 13.58
N TRP A 18 -1.92 -4.31 12.46
CA TRP A 18 -0.63 -3.62 12.44
C TRP A 18 -0.78 -2.10 12.50
N ASN A 19 -1.84 -1.52 11.92
CA ASN A 19 -2.08 -0.08 12.05
C ASN A 19 -2.41 0.31 13.49
N LEU A 20 -3.12 -0.54 14.23
CA LEU A 20 -3.35 -0.33 15.66
C LEU A 20 -2.03 -0.35 16.44
N LEU A 21 -1.14 -1.31 16.16
CA LEU A 21 0.19 -1.38 16.78
C LEU A 21 1.03 -0.14 16.47
N VAL A 22 1.02 0.34 15.22
CA VAL A 22 1.71 1.59 14.84
C VAL A 22 1.11 2.80 15.54
N LYS A 23 -0.23 2.88 15.65
CA LYS A 23 -0.91 3.97 16.35
C LYS A 23 -0.52 4.02 17.83
N GLN A 24 -0.43 2.86 18.48
CA GLN A 24 -0.10 2.71 19.90
C GLN A 24 1.41 2.76 20.20
N SER A 25 2.26 2.69 19.18
CA SER A 25 3.71 2.70 19.37
C SER A 25 4.23 4.09 19.74
N GLU A 26 5.14 4.14 20.71
CA GLU A 26 5.93 5.34 21.03
C GLU A 26 6.88 5.70 19.89
N ASP A 27 7.53 4.69 19.29
CA ASP A 27 8.39 4.85 18.12
C ASP A 27 7.72 4.27 16.86
N ARG A 28 6.95 5.13 16.19
CA ARG A 28 6.27 4.78 14.94
C ARG A 28 7.24 4.44 13.81
N HIS A 29 8.47 4.94 13.83
CA HIS A 29 9.48 4.59 12.84
C HIS A 29 9.90 3.13 13.02
N LEU A 30 10.26 2.75 14.23
CA LEU A 30 10.61 1.36 14.57
C LEU A 30 9.44 0.42 14.30
N ALA A 31 8.21 0.78 14.68
CA ALA A 31 7.03 -0.05 14.43
C ALA A 31 6.78 -0.28 12.93
N LEU A 32 6.90 0.77 12.11
CA LEU A 32 6.72 0.67 10.67
C LEU A 32 7.82 -0.16 10.01
N TRP A 33 9.09 0.05 10.34
CA TRP A 33 10.17 -0.77 9.78
C TRP A 33 10.14 -2.21 10.29
N GLY A 34 9.81 -2.41 11.56
CA GLY A 34 9.68 -3.71 12.18
C GLY A 34 8.69 -4.61 11.46
N GLN A 35 7.51 -4.10 11.06
CA GLN A 35 6.55 -4.91 10.30
C GLN A 35 7.09 -5.34 8.92
N PHE A 36 7.85 -4.50 8.21
CA PHE A 36 8.44 -4.86 6.92
C PHE A 36 9.54 -5.90 7.10
N THR A 37 10.34 -5.78 8.16
CA THR A 37 11.35 -6.78 8.51
C THR A 37 10.70 -8.12 8.85
N ILE A 38 9.66 -8.13 9.68
CA ILE A 38 8.92 -9.37 10.03
C ILE A 38 8.31 -10.00 8.79
N ALA A 39 7.67 -9.20 7.93
CA ALA A 39 7.11 -9.68 6.67
C ALA A 39 8.19 -10.25 5.74
N GLY A 40 9.32 -9.56 5.61
CA GLY A 40 10.47 -10.01 4.81
C GLY A 40 11.06 -11.33 5.31
N VAL A 41 11.21 -11.49 6.63
CA VAL A 41 11.67 -12.75 7.24
C VAL A 41 10.66 -13.87 6.98
N ALA A 42 9.36 -13.62 7.16
CA ALA A 42 8.31 -14.61 6.91
C ALA A 42 8.29 -15.05 5.44
N CYS A 43 8.38 -14.10 4.50
CA CYS A 43 8.51 -14.39 3.08
C CYS A 43 9.79 -15.16 2.75
N GLY A 44 10.92 -14.80 3.37
CA GLY A 44 12.20 -15.50 3.21
C GLY A 44 12.14 -16.95 3.67
N ILE A 45 11.53 -17.22 4.83
CA ILE A 45 11.28 -18.59 5.32
C ILE A 45 10.40 -19.35 4.32
N GLY A 46 9.32 -18.72 3.81
CA GLY A 46 8.46 -19.31 2.80
C GLY A 46 9.20 -19.68 1.52
N LEU A 47 10.09 -18.82 1.03
CA LEU A 47 10.92 -19.07 -0.15
C LEU A 47 11.93 -20.21 0.07
N ILE A 48 12.51 -20.30 1.27
CA ILE A 48 13.41 -21.42 1.64
C ILE A 48 12.65 -22.74 1.64
N ILE A 49 11.48 -22.78 2.27
CA ILE A 49 10.62 -23.97 2.33
C ILE A 49 10.20 -24.38 0.92
N TRP A 50 9.73 -23.44 0.11
CA TRP A 50 9.40 -23.71 -1.30
C TRP A 50 10.60 -24.30 -2.02
N SER A 51 11.75 -23.64 -1.94
CA SER A 51 12.96 -24.06 -2.65
C SER A 51 13.41 -25.48 -2.27
N ALA A 52 13.16 -25.90 -1.02
CA ALA A 52 13.45 -27.24 -0.54
C ALA A 52 12.49 -28.31 -1.06
N ILE A 53 11.23 -27.95 -1.37
CA ILE A 53 10.20 -28.89 -1.83
C ILE A 53 10.19 -29.01 -3.36
N ASP A 54 10.15 -27.86 -4.06
CA ASP A 54 9.90 -27.79 -5.50
C ASP A 54 11.05 -27.17 -6.31
N GLY A 55 12.20 -26.93 -5.68
CA GLY A 55 13.34 -26.23 -6.28
C GLY A 55 13.18 -24.70 -6.26
N PRO A 56 14.26 -23.95 -6.60
CA PRO A 56 14.26 -22.49 -6.50
C PRO A 56 13.16 -21.90 -7.41
N PRO A 57 12.23 -21.11 -6.85
CA PRO A 57 11.14 -20.56 -7.64
C PRO A 57 11.68 -19.57 -8.68
N ASP A 58 11.10 -19.62 -9.88
CA ASP A 58 11.30 -18.60 -10.91
C ASP A 58 10.54 -17.32 -10.52
N VAL A 59 11.11 -16.64 -9.53
CA VAL A 59 10.63 -15.35 -9.04
C VAL A 59 11.17 -14.28 -9.97
N ALA A 60 10.32 -13.34 -10.36
CA ALA A 60 10.73 -12.16 -11.10
C ALA A 60 11.52 -11.19 -10.22
N TRP A 61 12.76 -11.57 -9.90
CA TRP A 61 13.61 -10.89 -8.92
C TRP A 61 13.83 -9.41 -9.26
N GLN A 62 13.95 -9.09 -10.56
CA GLN A 62 14.05 -7.71 -11.02
C GLN A 62 12.84 -6.88 -10.60
N TRP A 63 11.63 -7.41 -10.81
CA TRP A 63 10.38 -6.76 -10.42
C TRP A 63 10.20 -6.66 -8.90
N ALA A 64 10.60 -7.69 -8.15
CA ALA A 64 10.61 -7.64 -6.69
C ALA A 64 11.55 -6.54 -6.14
N VAL A 65 12.73 -6.38 -6.74
CA VAL A 65 13.69 -5.32 -6.37
C VAL A 65 13.15 -3.93 -6.69
N VAL A 66 12.55 -3.74 -7.86
CA VAL A 66 11.93 -2.46 -8.25
C VAL A 66 10.81 -2.08 -7.28
N SER A 67 9.89 -3.00 -7.00
CA SER A 67 8.78 -2.78 -6.06
C SER A 67 9.30 -2.47 -4.65
N GLY A 68 10.28 -3.24 -4.16
CA GLY A 68 10.91 -3.01 -2.86
C GLY A 68 11.60 -1.65 -2.75
N ALA A 69 12.33 -1.24 -3.79
CA ALA A 69 12.99 0.06 -3.83
C ALA A 69 11.99 1.23 -3.77
N MET A 70 10.83 1.10 -4.41
CA MET A 70 9.75 2.09 -4.34
C MET A 70 9.08 2.17 -2.96
N HIS A 71 9.09 1.09 -2.19
CA HIS A 71 8.53 1.06 -0.84
C HIS A 71 9.40 1.79 0.21
N VAL A 72 10.71 1.95 -0.04
CA VAL A 72 11.62 2.67 0.88
C VAL A 72 11.21 4.14 1.09
N PRO A 73 11.04 4.98 0.04
CA PRO A 73 10.58 6.36 0.25
C PRO A 73 9.18 6.40 0.86
N TYR A 74 8.30 5.46 0.53
CA TYR A 74 6.97 5.35 1.14
C TYR A 74 7.06 5.20 2.66
N ILE A 75 7.81 4.20 3.16
CA ILE A 75 7.85 3.94 4.61
C ILE A 75 8.51 5.09 5.38
N VAL A 76 9.52 5.71 4.79
CA VAL A 76 10.22 6.87 5.35
C VAL A 76 9.30 8.09 5.45
N LEU A 77 8.55 8.39 4.39
CA LEU A 77 7.59 9.50 4.39
C LEU A 77 6.40 9.20 5.31
N LEU A 78 5.92 7.95 5.33
CA LEU A 78 4.80 7.51 6.16
C LEU A 78 5.12 7.69 7.65
N SER A 79 6.30 7.24 8.07
CA SER A 79 6.77 7.43 9.45
C SER A 79 6.79 8.91 9.83
N ARG A 80 7.33 9.77 8.96
CA ARG A 80 7.36 11.22 9.21
C ARG A 80 5.96 11.84 9.23
N ALA A 81 5.08 11.45 8.31
CA ALA A 81 3.72 11.96 8.24
C ALA A 81 2.91 11.60 9.50
N TYR A 82 3.03 10.36 9.97
CA TYR A 82 2.37 9.94 11.20
C TYR A 82 2.90 10.64 12.44
N ASN A 83 4.14 11.12 12.44
CA ASN A 83 4.68 11.89 13.57
C ASN A 83 4.34 13.39 13.54
N ARG A 84 3.76 13.91 12.45
CA ARG A 84 3.43 15.35 12.30
C ARG A 84 2.08 15.77 12.87
N GLY A 85 1.21 14.82 13.21
CA GLY A 85 -0.13 15.11 13.73
C GLY A 85 -0.82 13.88 14.31
N ASP A 86 -2.11 13.98 14.58
CA ASP A 86 -2.90 12.83 15.03
C ASP A 86 -2.92 11.76 13.93
N PHE A 87 -2.62 10.52 14.32
CA PHE A 87 -2.74 9.35 13.47
C PHE A 87 -4.16 9.25 12.89
N SER A 88 -5.19 9.55 13.70
CA SER A 88 -6.60 9.46 13.32
C SER A 88 -7.00 10.45 12.22
N MET A 89 -6.20 11.49 12.00
CA MET A 89 -6.36 12.43 10.87
C MET A 89 -5.44 12.06 9.69
N SER A 90 -4.18 11.75 9.97
CA SER A 90 -3.18 11.47 8.93
C SER A 90 -3.49 10.17 8.18
N TYR A 91 -3.88 9.11 8.91
CA TYR A 91 -4.14 7.79 8.34
C TYR A 91 -5.24 7.80 7.27
N PRO A 92 -6.46 8.34 7.51
CA PRO A 92 -7.49 8.34 6.48
C PRO A 92 -7.13 9.20 5.27
N ILE A 93 -6.41 10.31 5.44
CA ILE A 93 -5.94 11.15 4.32
C ILE A 93 -4.93 10.37 3.48
N VAL A 94 -3.88 9.81 4.10
CA VAL A 94 -2.85 9.00 3.42
C VAL A 94 -3.49 7.88 2.61
N ARG A 95 -4.41 7.12 3.23
CA ARG A 95 -5.06 5.98 2.60
C ARG A 95 -6.06 6.38 1.51
N GLY A 96 -6.93 7.35 1.77
CA GLY A 96 -7.94 7.76 0.81
C GLY A 96 -7.35 8.49 -0.39
N ALA A 97 -6.42 9.42 -0.18
CA ALA A 97 -5.73 10.09 -1.29
C ALA A 97 -4.74 9.16 -2.01
N GLY A 98 -4.16 8.17 -1.31
CA GLY A 98 -3.32 7.14 -1.94
C GLY A 98 -4.14 6.22 -2.86
N ALA A 99 -5.31 5.78 -2.41
CA ALA A 99 -6.23 5.00 -3.24
C ALA A 99 -6.70 5.79 -4.47
N LEU A 100 -6.97 7.09 -4.32
CA LEU A 100 -7.27 7.98 -5.43
C LEU A 100 -6.10 8.05 -6.42
N ALA A 101 -4.87 8.26 -5.93
CA ALA A 101 -3.68 8.34 -6.77
C ALA A 101 -3.46 7.04 -7.56
N GLY A 102 -3.65 5.88 -6.93
CA GLY A 102 -3.60 4.59 -7.61
C GLY A 102 -4.68 4.42 -8.67
N ALA A 103 -5.93 4.79 -8.36
CA ALA A 103 -7.04 4.71 -9.32
C ALA A 103 -6.81 5.62 -10.54
N LEU A 104 -6.37 6.87 -10.31
CA LEU A 104 -6.02 7.80 -11.39
C LEU A 104 -4.86 7.27 -12.22
N GLY A 105 -3.84 6.70 -11.58
CA GLY A 105 -2.73 6.07 -12.28
C GLY A 105 -3.16 4.88 -13.14
N GLY A 106 -4.05 4.02 -12.65
CA GLY A 106 -4.62 2.93 -13.45
C GLY A 106 -5.34 3.46 -14.70
N ILE A 107 -6.17 4.49 -14.56
CA ILE A 107 -6.91 5.09 -15.69
C ILE A 107 -5.97 5.77 -16.69
N LEU A 108 -5.05 6.61 -16.20
CA LEU A 108 -4.24 7.51 -17.03
C LEU A 108 -3.00 6.84 -17.62
N ILE A 109 -2.39 5.89 -16.90
CA ILE A 109 -1.13 5.25 -17.27
C ILE A 109 -1.38 3.85 -17.81
N LEU A 110 -2.26 3.09 -17.16
CA LEU A 110 -2.52 1.69 -17.52
C LEU A 110 -3.75 1.49 -18.44
N ASN A 111 -4.43 2.58 -18.81
CA ASN A 111 -5.64 2.59 -19.63
C ASN A 111 -6.78 1.73 -19.04
N ASP A 112 -6.88 1.68 -17.71
CA ASP A 112 -7.97 0.96 -17.03
C ASP A 112 -9.31 1.68 -17.25
N SER A 113 -10.35 0.91 -17.55
CA SER A 113 -11.73 1.38 -17.69
C SER A 113 -12.59 0.94 -16.50
N PRO A 114 -12.59 1.67 -15.37
CA PRO A 114 -13.36 1.30 -14.19
C PRO A 114 -14.87 1.36 -14.45
N SER A 115 -15.61 0.47 -13.79
CA SER A 115 -17.08 0.46 -13.86
C SER A 115 -17.68 1.73 -13.23
N ALA A 116 -18.93 2.04 -13.58
CA ALA A 116 -19.68 3.13 -12.95
C ALA A 116 -19.76 2.98 -11.41
N VAL A 117 -19.92 1.74 -10.92
CA VAL A 117 -19.96 1.44 -9.48
C VAL A 117 -18.61 1.74 -8.82
N SER A 118 -17.50 1.38 -9.47
CA SER A 118 -16.16 1.70 -9.01
C SER A 118 -15.94 3.22 -8.92
N MET A 119 -16.44 3.97 -9.89
CA MET A 119 -16.35 5.43 -9.91
C MET A 119 -17.12 6.08 -8.75
N ILE A 120 -18.32 5.56 -8.43
CA ILE A 120 -19.08 6.00 -7.24
C ILE A 120 -18.25 5.77 -5.98
N GLY A 121 -17.61 4.60 -5.85
CA GLY A 121 -16.71 4.32 -4.73
C GLY A 121 -15.56 5.32 -4.61
N VAL A 122 -14.93 5.68 -5.72
CA VAL A 122 -13.85 6.70 -5.75
C VAL A 122 -14.39 8.06 -5.28
N ILE A 123 -15.53 8.51 -5.79
CA ILE A 123 -16.15 9.79 -5.39
C ILE A 123 -16.47 9.82 -3.89
N LEU A 124 -16.98 8.72 -3.34
CA LEU A 124 -17.25 8.61 -1.91
C LEU A 124 -15.97 8.73 -1.07
N VAL A 125 -14.90 8.04 -1.47
CA VAL A 125 -13.59 8.14 -0.79
C VAL A 125 -13.04 9.57 -0.84
N ILE A 126 -13.06 10.22 -2.01
CA ILE A 126 -12.63 11.61 -2.18
C ILE A 126 -13.41 12.53 -1.25
N SER A 127 -14.74 12.39 -1.24
CA SER A 127 -15.61 13.23 -0.42
C SER A 127 -15.29 13.09 1.07
N GLY A 128 -15.08 11.87 1.55
CA GLY A 128 -14.66 11.61 2.93
C GLY A 128 -13.32 12.23 3.29
N VAL A 129 -12.32 12.10 2.40
CA VAL A 129 -10.99 12.71 2.60
C VAL A 129 -11.07 14.24 2.65
N LEU A 130 -11.84 14.84 1.74
CA LEU A 130 -12.01 16.30 1.69
C LEU A 130 -12.68 16.84 2.96
N ILE A 131 -13.71 16.15 3.49
CA ILE A 131 -14.35 16.52 4.75
C ILE A 131 -13.34 16.50 5.90
N LEU A 132 -12.55 15.44 6.01
CA LEU A 132 -11.55 15.31 7.07
C LEU A 132 -10.44 16.36 6.96
N ALA A 133 -10.00 16.66 5.73
CA ALA A 133 -8.95 17.63 5.48
C ALA A 133 -9.31 19.05 5.95
N ARG A 134 -10.61 19.41 6.04
CA ARG A 134 -11.03 20.74 6.54
C ARG A 134 -10.64 21.01 7.99
N ALA A 135 -10.51 19.96 8.79
CA ALA A 135 -10.10 20.06 10.19
C ALA A 135 -8.58 20.02 10.38
N GLY A 136 -7.81 19.74 9.31
CA GLY A 136 -6.37 19.52 9.39
C GLY A 136 -5.53 20.75 9.11
N SER A 137 -4.35 20.82 9.72
CA SER A 137 -3.35 21.84 9.37
C SER A 137 -2.65 21.47 8.06
N TRP A 138 -2.24 22.48 7.29
CA TRP A 138 -1.52 22.26 6.03
C TRP A 138 -0.25 21.43 6.21
N HIS A 139 0.44 21.56 7.34
CA HIS A 139 1.64 20.79 7.65
C HIS A 139 1.38 19.27 7.73
N VAL A 140 0.21 18.88 8.27
CA VAL A 140 -0.22 17.47 8.33
C VAL A 140 -0.73 17.00 6.97
N ILE A 141 -1.54 17.82 6.30
CA ILE A 141 -2.15 17.48 5.01
C ILE A 141 -1.07 17.28 3.93
N SER A 142 -0.13 18.23 3.79
CA SER A 142 0.95 18.13 2.80
C SER A 142 1.83 16.91 3.03
N ALA A 143 2.10 16.55 4.29
CA ALA A 143 2.82 15.34 4.64
C ALA A 143 2.06 14.08 4.20
N ALA A 144 0.75 14.03 4.48
CA ALA A 144 -0.10 12.92 4.09
C ALA A 144 -0.18 12.77 2.56
N LEU A 145 -0.33 13.89 1.84
CA LEU A 145 -0.36 13.90 0.37
C LEU A 145 0.95 13.43 -0.26
N ALA A 146 2.09 13.79 0.32
CA ALA A 146 3.40 13.30 -0.14
C ALA A 146 3.49 11.76 -0.04
N VAL A 147 2.97 11.19 1.05
CA VAL A 147 2.88 9.73 1.19
C VAL A 147 1.89 9.15 0.19
N SER A 148 0.71 9.76 0.02
CA SER A 148 -0.29 9.30 -0.95
C SER A 148 0.23 9.27 -2.37
N ALA A 149 1.10 10.22 -2.76
CA ALA A 149 1.75 10.20 -4.06
C ALA A 149 2.66 8.96 -4.22
N THR A 150 3.44 8.61 -3.19
CA THR A 150 4.23 7.37 -3.23
C THR A 150 3.36 6.12 -3.33
N ILE A 151 2.20 6.11 -2.65
CA ILE A 151 1.21 5.02 -2.75
C ILE A 151 0.75 4.86 -4.19
N GLY A 152 0.33 5.95 -4.85
CA GLY A 152 -0.09 5.90 -6.24
C GLY A 152 1.02 5.38 -7.16
N ILE A 153 2.26 5.88 -6.99
CA ILE A 153 3.40 5.51 -7.81
C ILE A 153 3.70 4.01 -7.70
N TYR A 154 3.94 3.48 -6.49
CA TYR A 154 4.27 2.06 -6.36
C TYR A 154 3.09 1.18 -6.74
N THR A 155 1.84 1.61 -6.49
CA THR A 155 0.65 0.82 -6.86
C THR A 155 0.55 0.65 -8.37
N VAL A 156 0.76 1.72 -9.14
CA VAL A 156 0.72 1.66 -10.61
C VAL A 156 1.84 0.76 -11.13
N VAL A 157 3.05 0.94 -10.61
CA VAL A 157 4.18 0.10 -10.99
C VAL A 157 3.88 -1.35 -10.67
N ASP A 158 3.52 -1.69 -9.43
CA ASP A 158 3.20 -3.06 -9.01
C ASP A 158 2.13 -3.72 -9.91
N ILE A 159 1.08 -2.99 -10.29
CA ILE A 159 0.05 -3.50 -11.21
C ILE A 159 0.66 -3.77 -12.60
N ASP A 160 1.46 -2.85 -13.14
CA ASP A 160 2.11 -3.03 -14.44
C ASP A 160 3.07 -4.23 -14.42
N LEU A 161 3.86 -4.38 -13.34
CA LEU A 161 4.79 -5.50 -13.14
C LEU A 161 4.04 -6.85 -13.17
N VAL A 162 2.90 -6.93 -12.48
CA VAL A 162 2.07 -8.14 -12.46
C VAL A 162 1.49 -8.44 -13.85
N ARG A 163 1.03 -7.41 -14.58
CA ARG A 163 0.48 -7.57 -15.93
C ARG A 163 1.56 -8.01 -16.93
N ASP A 164 2.76 -7.49 -16.81
CA ASP A 164 3.90 -7.90 -17.64
C ASP A 164 4.29 -9.36 -17.40
N LEU A 165 4.29 -9.80 -16.13
CA LEU A 165 4.53 -11.19 -15.78
C LEU A 165 3.47 -12.16 -16.29
N GLN A 166 2.22 -11.71 -16.42
CA GLN A 166 1.16 -12.51 -17.04
C GLN A 166 1.38 -12.64 -18.54
N ARG A 167 1.71 -11.54 -19.22
CA ARG A 167 1.96 -11.52 -20.68
C ARG A 167 3.17 -12.36 -21.08
N THR A 168 4.21 -12.42 -20.26
CA THR A 168 5.44 -13.18 -20.56
C THR A 168 5.31 -14.68 -20.29
N ARG A 169 4.26 -15.11 -19.58
CA ARG A 169 3.99 -16.52 -19.24
C ARG A 169 2.91 -17.17 -20.12
N GLU A 170 2.27 -16.42 -21.00
CA GLU A 170 1.37 -16.90 -22.06
C GLU A 170 2.14 -17.20 -23.35
#